data_AF-A0A5K4F169-F1
#
_entry.id   AF-A0A5K4F169-F1
#
_cell.length_a   1.000
_cell.length_b   1.000
_cell.length_c   1.000
_cell.angle_alpha   90.00
_cell.angle_beta   90.00
_cell.angle_gamma   90.00
#
_symmetry.space_group_name_H-M   'P 1'
#
loop_
_entity.id
_entity.type
_entity.pdbx_description
1 polymer ?
#
loop_
_entity_poly.entity_id
_entity_poly.type
_entity_poly.pdbx_seq_one_letter_code
_entity_poly.pdbx_strand_id
1 'polypeptide(L)'
;METEELEKELIQSIRPSLNELLRIWDYVGYNKLERSQRLQHFVKKLETVLCEVIKEENSARLIMEQKIELRRREIADMCQQLGLVPFLPERGLTSSELMRSLDEKAEELIQQKSARCERYCWLRSKILHLDNLLGGDQLSDITKHKLDIDFHTTFPPITKFFGQSNCIDQNNTDKNGHSNEYESLDPSIISSIQTLPDQTNIEKLTKIYEELQSIYTPLANQHAALREDIARVAADIFYQPQSDKEAEILTIVGLKHLCKNGNTISTPGVVRRANDGINCIMPISTPSENSEVTTNGLDNNHDTYEPVVNKEILRWLTDWRLRLVKEKARLVGTCEELRAYLLQMWKRLDKPESEQKEFLEMHSGYKPETLEALQEEVDRCQQMKWENMQTYLSRLESEALRLASLCCVDEKIIQLPNDSDKQDPEIIINHLETILEQLNQTYYLYRPVYECIAVYESSWKQLIDVEARLKDPSIFSNRGGILLKTEKEKKRLLKEVERTEKEAISAIEQYELKSSSHFLLSNGKTFTEHINDKWNNYKTCKDTSKSRRSIVPTASNNNSSTVNNNNNNSGNTTRPTSANLSGSPVAHT
;
A
#
# COMPACT_ATOMS: atom_id res chain seq x y z
N MET A 1 35.82 72.57 -5.98
CA MET A 1 36.66 73.68 -5.48
C MET A 1 37.49 73.12 -4.36
N GLU A 2 38.78 72.99 -4.59
CA GLU A 2 39.71 72.63 -3.52
C GLU A 2 39.67 73.75 -2.47
N THR A 3 39.75 73.41 -1.19
CA THR A 3 39.70 74.37 -0.08
C THR A 3 40.70 75.51 -0.26
N GLU A 4 41.84 75.20 -0.88
CA GLU A 4 42.88 76.17 -1.23
C GLU A 4 42.43 77.22 -2.27
N GLU A 5 41.54 76.85 -3.18
CA GLU A 5 41.02 77.76 -4.21
C GLU A 5 40.02 78.74 -3.60
N LEU A 6 39.17 78.26 -2.67
CA LEU A 6 38.27 79.10 -1.88
C LEU A 6 39.01 80.04 -0.93
N GLU A 7 40.10 79.57 -0.30
CA GLU A 7 40.97 80.43 0.52
C GLU A 7 41.58 81.56 -0.33
N LYS A 8 42.10 81.21 -1.52
CA LYS A 8 42.63 82.19 -2.47
C LYS A 8 41.55 83.16 -2.93
N GLU A 9 40.35 82.68 -3.24
CA GLU A 9 39.21 83.51 -3.64
C GLU A 9 38.80 84.47 -2.52
N LEU A 10 38.74 84.01 -1.27
CA LEU A 10 38.44 84.84 -0.11
C LEU A 10 39.47 85.97 0.03
N ILE A 11 40.77 85.65 0.01
CA ILE A 11 41.85 86.66 0.11
C ILE A 11 41.79 87.62 -1.09
N GLN A 12 41.53 87.10 -2.30
CA GLN A 12 41.44 87.90 -3.50
C GLN A 12 40.19 88.79 -3.52
N SER A 13 39.09 88.40 -2.87
CA SER A 13 37.86 89.19 -2.75
C SER A 13 38.00 90.38 -1.79
N ILE A 14 38.82 90.24 -0.75
CA ILE A 14 39.09 91.30 0.23
C ILE A 14 39.92 92.43 -0.41
N ARG A 15 40.79 92.10 -1.38
CA ARG A 15 41.76 93.05 -1.93
C ARG A 15 41.14 94.20 -2.75
N PRO A 16 40.16 93.99 -3.65
CA PRO A 16 39.40 95.07 -4.28
C PRO A 16 38.72 95.98 -3.27
N SER A 17 38.12 95.40 -2.22
CA SER A 17 37.44 96.16 -1.16
C SER A 17 38.41 97.04 -0.37
N LEU A 18 39.64 96.56 -0.10
CA LEU A 18 40.70 97.37 0.50
C LEU A 18 41.17 98.50 -0.43
N ASN A 19 41.29 98.25 -1.74
CA ASN A 19 41.66 99.28 -2.71
C ASN A 19 40.61 100.40 -2.79
N GLU A 20 39.33 100.05 -2.73
CA GLU A 20 38.25 101.03 -2.71
C GLU A 20 38.26 101.85 -1.40
N LEU A 21 38.55 101.21 -0.26
CA LEU A 21 38.72 101.91 1.01
C LEU A 21 39.88 102.92 0.96
N LEU A 22 41.00 102.57 0.31
CA LEU A 22 42.12 103.48 0.09
C LEU A 22 41.71 104.68 -0.78
N ARG A 23 40.96 104.46 -1.86
CA ARG A 23 40.43 105.56 -2.70
C ARG A 23 39.52 106.51 -1.92
N ILE A 24 38.64 105.96 -1.08
CA ILE A 24 37.78 106.76 -0.19
C ILE A 24 38.64 107.58 0.77
N TRP A 25 39.71 107.00 1.33
CA TRP A 25 40.59 107.72 2.24
C TRP A 25 41.44 108.80 1.55
N ASP A 26 41.83 108.59 0.29
CA ASP A 26 42.49 109.59 -0.54
C ASP A 26 41.55 110.76 -0.84
N TYR A 27 40.28 110.48 -1.15
CA TYR A 27 39.27 111.50 -1.38
C TYR A 27 38.97 112.35 -0.14
N VAL A 28 38.87 111.73 1.05
CA VAL A 28 38.58 112.45 2.30
C VAL A 28 39.82 113.15 2.88
N GLY A 29 41.04 112.72 2.52
CA GLY A 29 42.29 113.33 2.97
C GLY A 29 42.78 112.87 4.35
N TYR A 30 42.44 111.64 4.78
CA TYR A 30 42.89 111.12 6.07
C TYR A 30 44.42 111.01 6.17
N ASN A 31 44.97 111.35 7.33
CA ASN A 31 46.41 111.22 7.58
C ASN A 31 46.81 109.74 7.76
N LYS A 32 48.12 109.45 7.68
CA LYS A 32 48.63 108.06 7.76
C LYS A 32 48.27 107.36 9.08
N LEU A 33 48.17 108.12 10.19
CA LEU A 33 47.85 107.58 11.51
C LEU A 33 46.36 107.16 11.59
N GLU A 34 45.44 108.00 11.12
CA GLU A 34 44.00 107.73 11.10
C GLU A 34 43.66 106.54 10.19
N ARG A 35 44.30 106.46 9.01
CA ARG A 35 44.17 105.30 8.11
C ARG A 35 44.63 104.02 8.80
N SER A 36 45.78 104.07 9.48
CA SER A 36 46.31 102.91 10.23
C SER A 36 45.35 102.46 11.35
N GLN A 37 44.80 103.39 12.12
CA GLN A 37 43.85 103.06 13.19
C GLN A 37 42.56 102.42 12.65
N ARG A 38 42.03 102.94 11.55
CA ARG A 38 40.82 102.38 10.91
C ARG A 38 41.08 101.01 10.29
N LEU A 39 42.24 100.83 9.66
CA LEU A 39 42.64 99.52 9.14
C LEU A 39 42.82 98.52 10.29
N GLN A 40 43.45 98.93 11.38
CA GLN A 40 43.62 98.09 12.57
C GLN A 40 42.26 97.69 13.18
N HIS A 41 41.28 98.58 13.16
CA HIS A 41 39.91 98.25 13.57
C HIS A 41 39.27 97.18 12.68
N PHE A 42 39.46 97.27 11.37
CA PHE A 42 39.00 96.23 10.43
C PHE A 42 39.72 94.89 10.65
N VAL A 43 41.05 94.90 10.80
CA VAL A 43 41.85 93.71 11.12
C VAL A 43 41.34 93.06 12.40
N LYS A 44 41.12 93.84 13.46
CA LYS A 44 40.59 93.33 14.73
C LYS A 44 39.20 92.70 14.58
N LYS A 45 38.33 93.27 13.73
CA LYS A 45 37.03 92.65 13.43
C LYS A 45 37.20 91.31 12.71
N LEU A 46 38.07 91.23 11.71
CA LEU A 46 38.34 89.99 10.98
C LEU A 46 38.95 88.92 11.89
N GLU A 47 39.91 89.29 12.74
CA GLU A 47 40.48 88.41 13.76
C GLU A 47 39.42 87.88 14.73
N THR A 48 38.47 88.74 15.13
CA THR A 48 37.36 88.33 16.02
C THR A 48 36.49 87.27 15.35
N VAL A 49 36.08 87.50 14.10
CA VAL A 49 35.26 86.54 13.33
C VAL A 49 36.00 85.23 13.12
N LEU A 50 37.28 85.26 12.73
CA LEU A 50 38.08 84.04 12.57
C LEU A 50 38.23 83.29 13.91
N CYS A 51 38.42 83.98 15.03
CA CYS A 51 38.46 83.35 16.34
C CYS A 51 37.12 82.69 16.72
N GLU A 52 35.99 83.30 16.35
CA GLU A 52 34.66 82.71 16.56
C GLU A 52 34.47 81.44 15.75
N VAL A 53 34.80 81.46 14.44
CA VAL A 53 34.75 80.26 13.58
C VAL A 53 35.67 79.16 14.12
N ILE A 54 36.90 79.49 14.53
CA ILE A 54 37.84 78.52 15.12
C ILE A 54 37.27 77.92 16.42
N LYS A 55 36.59 78.72 17.26
CA LYS A 55 35.92 78.20 18.47
C LYS A 55 34.77 77.27 18.13
N GLU A 56 33.96 77.61 17.14
CA GLU A 56 32.85 76.78 16.67
C GLU A 56 33.36 75.45 16.13
N GLU A 57 34.36 75.45 15.23
CA GLU A 57 34.97 74.23 14.68
C GLU A 57 35.64 73.36 15.75
N ASN A 58 36.31 73.98 16.73
CA ASN A 58 36.86 73.22 17.86
C ASN A 58 35.76 72.62 18.75
N SER A 59 34.63 73.31 18.92
CA SER A 59 33.49 72.76 19.65
C SER A 59 32.87 71.58 18.90
N ALA A 60 32.74 71.67 17.57
CA ALA A 60 32.28 70.58 16.73
C ALA A 60 33.22 69.36 16.79
N ARG A 61 34.55 69.57 16.80
CA ARG A 61 35.55 68.52 17.00
C ARG A 61 35.37 67.79 18.33
N LEU A 62 35.20 68.53 19.44
CA LEU A 62 34.98 67.93 20.76
C LEU A 62 33.67 67.12 20.82
N ILE A 63 32.60 67.63 20.23
CA ILE A 63 31.32 66.90 20.13
C ILE A 63 31.50 65.61 19.30
N MET A 64 32.26 65.66 18.21
CA MET A 64 32.56 64.49 17.39
C MET A 64 33.35 63.43 18.18
N GLU A 65 34.38 63.84 18.93
CA GLU A 65 35.15 62.94 19.82
C GLU A 65 34.26 62.27 20.89
N GLN A 66 33.35 63.03 21.50
CA GLN A 66 32.38 62.47 22.46
C GLN A 66 31.46 61.44 21.83
N LYS A 67 30.94 61.71 20.63
CA LYS A 67 30.10 60.76 19.89
C LYS A 67 30.87 59.48 19.54
N ILE A 68 32.14 59.59 19.14
CA ILE A 68 32.99 58.43 18.80
C ILE A 68 33.16 57.56 20.04
N GLU A 69 33.42 58.16 21.20
CA GLU A 69 33.62 57.42 22.44
C GLU A 69 32.34 56.77 22.95
N LEU A 70 31.18 57.41 22.76
CA LEU A 70 29.88 56.80 23.04
C LEU A 70 29.63 55.58 22.15
N ARG A 71 29.82 55.72 20.82
CA ARG A 71 29.65 54.61 19.86
C ARG A 71 30.60 53.45 20.12
N ARG A 72 31.86 53.73 20.48
CA ARG A 72 32.82 52.69 20.89
C ARG A 72 32.32 51.89 22.08
N ARG A 73 31.73 52.55 23.08
CA ARG A 73 31.16 51.90 24.26
C ARG A 73 29.95 51.05 23.88
N GLU A 74 29.03 51.60 23.08
CA GLU A 74 27.87 50.86 22.57
C GLU A 74 28.26 49.59 21.81
N ILE A 75 29.27 49.68 20.92
CA ILE A 75 29.80 48.53 20.18
C ILE A 75 30.47 47.52 21.10
N ALA A 76 31.25 47.97 22.09
CA ALA A 76 31.87 47.09 23.07
C ALA A 76 30.82 46.32 23.88
N ASP A 77 29.77 47.01 24.33
CA ASP A 77 28.64 46.40 25.05
C ASP A 77 27.91 45.38 24.15
N MET A 78 27.64 45.71 22.89
CA MET A 78 27.02 44.77 21.92
C MET A 78 27.91 43.55 21.63
N CYS A 79 29.22 43.76 21.43
CA CYS A 79 30.18 42.67 21.25
C CYS A 79 30.19 41.74 22.47
N GLN A 80 30.19 42.30 23.68
CA GLN A 80 30.15 41.53 24.91
C GLN A 80 28.85 40.73 25.02
N GLN A 81 27.69 41.35 24.76
CA GLN A 81 26.41 40.65 24.81
C GLN A 81 26.28 39.55 23.75
N LEU A 82 26.92 39.70 22.59
CA LEU A 82 26.93 38.70 21.51
C LEU A 82 28.05 37.65 21.67
N GLY A 83 28.91 37.77 22.68
CA GLY A 83 30.08 36.90 22.87
C GLY A 83 31.11 37.03 21.74
N LEU A 84 31.18 38.19 21.08
CA LEU A 84 32.09 38.48 19.98
C LEU A 84 33.36 39.18 20.49
N VAL A 85 34.45 39.06 19.73
CA VAL A 85 35.71 39.75 20.01
C VAL A 85 35.47 41.27 19.96
N PRO A 86 36.04 42.06 20.89
CA PRO A 86 35.94 43.52 20.87
C PRO A 86 36.39 44.10 19.53
N PHE A 87 35.58 44.97 18.94
CA PHE A 87 35.89 45.61 17.67
C PHE A 87 37.01 46.64 17.82
N LEU A 88 38.04 46.52 16.97
CA LEU A 88 39.18 47.43 16.90
C LEU A 88 39.24 48.06 15.50
N PRO A 89 38.83 49.33 15.34
CA PRO A 89 38.89 50.03 14.06
C PRO A 89 40.33 50.15 13.52
N GLU A 90 40.47 50.32 12.21
CA GLU A 90 41.76 50.54 11.55
C GLU A 90 42.46 51.81 12.09
N ARG A 91 43.78 51.73 12.26
CA ARG A 91 44.58 52.86 12.75
C ARG A 91 44.79 53.88 11.63
N GLY A 92 44.68 55.16 11.96
CA GLY A 92 44.97 56.26 11.02
C GLY A 92 43.75 56.88 10.33
N LEU A 93 42.54 56.41 10.64
CA LEU A 93 41.30 57.01 10.14
C LEU A 93 41.10 58.43 10.70
N THR A 94 40.56 59.33 9.88
CA THR A 94 40.07 60.64 10.35
C THR A 94 38.88 60.46 11.30
N SER A 95 38.56 61.44 12.15
CA SER A 95 37.43 61.33 13.08
C SER A 95 36.10 61.01 12.37
N SER A 96 35.89 61.56 11.18
CA SER A 96 34.70 61.30 10.36
C SER A 96 34.67 59.88 9.77
N GLU A 97 35.80 59.39 9.27
CA GLU A 97 35.91 58.01 8.78
C GLU A 97 35.79 56.98 9.91
N LEU A 98 36.40 57.27 11.05
CA LEU A 98 36.31 56.44 12.25
C LEU A 98 34.87 56.34 12.74
N MET A 99 34.13 57.45 12.77
CA MET A 99 32.70 57.42 13.11
C MET A 99 31.91 56.56 12.13
N ARG A 100 32.12 56.73 10.82
CA ARG A 100 31.43 55.94 9.80
C ARG A 100 31.70 54.44 9.98
N SER A 101 32.96 54.05 10.22
CA SER A 101 33.31 52.66 10.51
C SER A 101 32.64 52.11 11.78
N LEU A 102 32.53 52.94 12.82
CA LEU A 102 31.82 52.56 14.05
C LEU A 102 30.31 52.41 13.80
N ASP A 103 29.67 53.34 13.08
CA ASP A 103 28.25 53.26 12.76
C ASP A 103 27.94 52.03 11.88
N GLU A 104 28.78 51.75 10.87
CA GLU A 104 28.67 50.53 10.04
C GLU A 104 28.77 49.26 10.89
N LYS A 105 29.73 49.21 11.83
CA LYS A 105 29.87 48.05 12.72
C LYS A 105 28.71 47.94 13.71
N ALA A 106 28.19 49.06 14.20
CA ALA A 106 27.03 49.07 15.08
C ALA A 106 25.79 48.49 14.36
N GLU A 107 25.56 48.88 13.11
CA GLU A 107 24.47 48.35 12.28
C GLU A 107 24.63 46.83 12.05
N GLU A 108 25.84 46.37 11.73
CA GLU A 108 26.14 44.95 11.58
C GLU A 108 25.81 44.15 12.86
N LEU A 109 26.18 44.67 14.03
CA LEU A 109 25.91 44.03 15.32
C LEU A 109 24.42 44.02 15.67
N ILE A 110 23.69 45.08 15.34
CA ILE A 110 22.23 45.15 15.49
C ILE A 110 21.56 44.08 14.62
N GLN A 111 21.98 43.95 13.36
CA GLN A 111 21.49 42.90 12.45
C GLN A 111 21.80 41.48 12.96
N GLN A 112 23.01 41.24 13.48
CA GLN A 112 23.35 39.93 14.04
C GLN A 112 22.51 39.61 15.29
N LYS A 113 22.26 40.62 16.14
CA LYS A 113 21.38 40.50 17.30
C LYS A 113 19.94 40.16 16.88
N SER A 114 19.38 40.87 15.91
CA SER A 114 18.01 40.61 15.43
C SER A 114 17.90 39.20 14.83
N ALA A 115 18.83 38.81 13.96
CA ALA A 115 18.85 37.49 13.34
C ALA A 115 18.95 36.34 14.37
N ARG A 116 19.77 36.50 15.42
CA ARG A 116 19.85 35.50 16.52
C ARG A 116 18.55 35.40 17.31
N CYS A 117 17.90 36.53 17.59
CA CYS A 117 16.63 36.56 18.30
C CYS A 117 15.52 35.90 17.48
N GLU A 118 15.41 36.24 16.20
CA GLU A 118 14.45 35.62 15.27
C GLU A 118 14.67 34.11 15.18
N ARG A 119 15.93 33.67 15.02
CA ARG A 119 16.27 32.25 14.96
C ARG A 119 15.89 31.51 16.23
N TYR A 120 16.14 32.11 17.39
CA TYR A 120 15.75 31.55 18.69
C TYR A 120 14.23 31.43 18.83
N CYS A 121 13.49 32.50 18.52
CA CYS A 121 12.02 32.50 18.56
C CYS A 121 11.44 31.45 17.62
N TRP A 122 11.96 31.35 16.40
CA TRP A 122 11.55 30.34 15.43
C TRP A 122 11.81 28.92 15.95
N LEU A 123 13.01 28.64 16.46
CA LEU A 123 13.37 27.32 17.00
C LEU A 123 12.47 26.95 18.16
N ARG A 124 12.23 27.88 19.08
CA ARG A 124 11.35 27.67 20.23
C ARG A 124 9.94 27.30 19.78
N SER A 125 9.36 28.09 18.89
CA SER A 125 8.00 27.82 18.38
C SER A 125 7.91 26.47 17.69
N LYS A 126 8.93 26.10 16.88
CA LYS A 126 8.96 24.80 16.19
C LYS A 126 9.15 23.62 17.13
N ILE A 127 10.00 23.74 18.15
CA ILE A 127 10.21 22.70 19.15
C ILE A 127 8.91 22.44 19.94
N LEU A 128 8.25 23.50 20.40
CA LEU A 128 6.97 23.39 21.13
C LEU A 128 5.87 22.78 20.26
N HIS A 129 5.84 23.13 18.97
CA HIS A 129 4.91 22.53 18.01
C HIS A 129 5.16 21.02 17.84
N LEU A 130 6.41 20.61 17.60
CA LEU A 130 6.76 19.19 17.49
C LEU A 130 6.50 18.40 18.75
N ASP A 131 6.75 18.98 19.92
CA ASP A 131 6.45 18.34 21.20
C ASP A 131 4.94 18.09 21.37
N ASN A 132 4.12 19.08 21.03
CA ASN A 132 2.66 18.91 21.01
C ASN A 132 2.22 17.81 20.03
N LEU A 133 2.80 17.78 18.82
CA LEU A 133 2.52 16.73 17.84
C LEU A 133 2.95 15.33 18.29
N LEU A 134 3.98 15.22 19.14
CA LEU A 134 4.45 13.96 19.71
C LEU A 134 3.72 13.57 21.01
N GLY A 135 2.79 14.40 21.49
CA GLY A 135 2.01 14.15 22.70
C GLY A 135 2.63 14.64 24.01
N GLY A 136 3.65 15.51 23.96
CA GLY A 136 4.21 16.22 25.13
C GLY A 136 5.23 15.47 25.99
N ASP A 137 5.39 14.15 25.78
CA ASP A 137 6.29 13.34 26.62
C ASP A 137 7.76 13.40 26.16
N GLN A 138 8.00 13.62 24.86
CA GLN A 138 9.31 13.42 24.25
C GLN A 138 10.29 14.56 24.54
N LEU A 139 9.81 15.81 24.63
CA LEU A 139 10.67 16.94 24.95
C LEU A 139 11.24 16.83 26.37
N SER A 140 10.45 16.33 27.33
CA SER A 140 10.91 16.12 28.71
C SER A 140 12.06 15.12 28.79
N ASP A 141 11.99 14.04 28.00
CA ASP A 141 13.03 13.00 28.00
C ASP A 141 14.31 13.45 27.28
N ILE A 142 14.20 14.20 26.19
CA ILE A 142 15.37 14.77 25.49
C ILE A 142 16.05 15.84 26.37
N THR A 143 15.25 16.66 27.05
CA THR A 143 15.77 17.76 27.87
C THR A 143 16.48 17.26 29.13
N LYS A 144 15.96 16.21 29.78
CA LYS A 144 16.61 15.56 30.95
C LYS A 144 18.02 15.06 30.68
N HIS A 145 18.36 14.74 29.43
CA HIS A 145 19.64 14.13 29.09
C HIS A 145 20.73 15.09 28.60
N LYS A 146 20.41 16.34 28.23
CA LYS A 146 21.37 17.21 27.51
C LYS A 146 21.46 18.67 27.94
N LEU A 147 20.53 19.23 28.71
CA LEU A 147 20.62 20.63 29.16
C LEU A 147 20.44 20.76 30.67
N ASP A 148 21.48 21.30 31.30
CA ASP A 148 21.52 21.81 32.68
C ASP A 148 20.72 23.14 32.81
N ILE A 149 19.54 23.22 32.19
CA ILE A 149 18.71 24.42 32.12
C ILE A 149 17.27 24.00 32.36
N ASP A 150 16.66 24.58 33.39
CA ASP A 150 15.22 24.50 33.69
C ASP A 150 14.40 25.06 32.50
N PHE A 151 14.18 24.21 31.50
CA PHE A 151 13.49 24.52 30.25
C PHE A 151 12.00 24.84 30.47
N HIS A 152 11.47 24.50 31.66
CA HIS A 152 10.06 24.71 32.02
C HIS A 152 9.79 25.91 32.93
N THR A 153 10.81 26.63 33.42
CA THR A 153 10.58 27.74 34.37
C THR A 153 11.39 29.01 34.11
N THR A 154 12.28 29.06 33.10
CA THR A 154 12.92 30.33 32.74
C THR A 154 13.28 30.42 31.25
N PHE A 155 12.27 30.37 30.38
CA PHE A 155 12.39 31.17 29.16
C PHE A 155 12.42 32.64 29.61
N PRO A 156 13.41 33.46 29.21
CA PRO A 156 13.37 34.88 29.52
C PRO A 156 12.00 35.41 29.07
N PRO A 157 11.22 36.03 29.96
CA PRO A 157 9.93 36.54 29.57
C PRO A 157 10.18 37.60 28.51
N ILE A 158 9.49 37.48 27.38
CA ILE A 158 9.34 38.59 26.44
C ILE A 158 8.43 39.59 27.16
N THR A 159 8.99 40.33 28.11
CA THR A 159 8.25 41.30 28.89
C THR A 159 8.06 42.51 28.01
N LYS A 160 6.86 42.63 27.41
CA LYS A 160 6.37 43.88 26.85
C LYS A 160 6.46 44.96 27.94
N PHE A 161 7.42 45.88 27.80
CA PHE A 161 7.38 47.12 28.57
C PHE A 161 6.27 47.99 27.97
N PHE A 162 5.15 48.10 28.70
CA PHE A 162 4.16 49.13 28.44
C PHE A 162 4.82 50.50 28.68
N GLY A 163 5.09 51.22 27.60
CA GLY A 163 5.33 52.66 27.67
C GLY A 163 4.06 53.34 28.16
N GLN A 164 4.16 54.07 29.27
CA GLN A 164 3.13 54.97 29.75
C GLN A 164 2.73 55.94 28.63
N SER A 165 1.53 55.76 28.10
CA SER A 165 0.80 56.82 27.40
C SER A 165 -0.57 56.95 28.04
N ASN A 166 -0.75 58.09 28.70
CA ASN A 166 -2.02 58.59 29.20
C ASN A 166 -3.02 58.73 28.05
N CYS A 167 -4.14 57.99 28.07
CA CYS A 167 -5.50 58.54 27.88
C CYS A 167 -6.61 57.45 27.82
N ILE A 168 -7.49 57.46 28.84
CA ILE A 168 -8.97 57.54 28.80
C ILE A 168 -9.77 56.62 27.84
N ASP A 169 -10.48 55.68 28.48
CA ASP A 169 -11.86 55.15 28.30
C ASP A 169 -12.48 54.74 26.93
N GLN A 170 -12.80 53.43 26.90
CA GLN A 170 -14.09 52.75 26.61
C GLN A 170 -14.70 52.61 25.19
N ASN A 171 -14.88 51.31 24.85
CA ASN A 171 -15.99 50.63 24.15
C ASN A 171 -16.22 50.91 22.64
N ASN A 172 -16.03 49.91 21.75
CA ASN A 172 -17.03 48.89 21.38
C ASN A 172 -16.58 47.95 20.23
N THR A 173 -17.16 46.73 20.24
CA THR A 173 -17.56 45.83 19.14
C THR A 173 -16.55 45.01 18.28
N ASP A 174 -16.69 43.69 18.45
CA ASP A 174 -17.01 42.66 17.44
C ASP A 174 -15.98 41.64 16.93
N LYS A 175 -16.54 40.44 16.74
CA LYS A 175 -15.98 39.10 16.57
C LYS A 175 -15.51 38.79 15.14
N ASN A 176 -14.70 37.74 15.08
CA ASN A 176 -14.42 36.81 13.96
C ASN A 176 -13.20 37.13 13.09
N GLY A 177 -12.32 36.14 12.97
CA GLY A 177 -11.28 36.07 11.96
C GLY A 177 -10.03 35.33 12.43
N HIS A 178 -10.08 34.00 12.44
CA HIS A 178 -8.86 33.19 12.43
C HIS A 178 -8.14 33.41 11.09
N SER A 179 -6.94 33.94 11.14
CA SER A 179 -6.00 33.90 10.02
C SER A 179 -4.59 33.75 10.58
N ASN A 180 -3.90 32.71 10.07
CA ASN A 180 -2.47 32.49 10.19
C ASN A 180 -1.71 33.78 9.84
N GLU A 181 -1.22 34.48 10.86
CA GLU A 181 -0.21 35.50 10.67
C GLU A 181 1.16 34.85 10.85
N TYR A 182 1.92 34.86 9.77
CA TYR A 182 3.36 34.98 9.86
C TYR A 182 3.66 36.21 10.73
N GLU A 183 3.78 36.02 12.04
CA GLU A 183 4.29 37.04 12.94
C GLU A 183 5.76 37.26 12.60
N SER A 184 5.98 38.11 11.59
CA SER A 184 7.16 38.96 11.52
C SER A 184 7.18 39.73 12.84
N LEU A 185 7.96 39.22 13.80
CA LEU A 185 8.12 39.82 15.11
C LEU A 185 8.38 41.32 14.97
N ASP A 186 7.55 42.10 15.64
CA ASP A 186 7.61 43.56 15.67
C ASP A 186 9.03 44.02 16.08
N PRO A 187 9.72 44.91 15.33
CA PRO A 187 11.09 45.34 15.63
C PRO A 187 11.29 45.90 17.05
N SER A 188 10.19 46.35 17.69
CA SER A 188 10.15 46.81 19.08
C SER A 188 10.41 45.70 20.11
N ILE A 189 10.04 44.46 19.80
CA ILE A 189 10.22 43.29 20.68
C ILE A 189 11.69 42.87 20.70
N ILE A 190 12.39 43.00 19.57
CA ILE A 190 13.81 42.63 19.42
C ILE A 190 14.71 43.55 20.27
N SER A 191 14.38 44.84 20.35
CA SER A 191 15.08 45.80 21.21
C SER A 191 14.94 45.50 22.71
N SER A 192 13.86 44.84 23.11
CA SER A 192 13.48 44.60 24.51
C SER A 192 14.08 43.32 25.12
N ILE A 193 14.85 42.54 24.35
CA ILE A 193 15.47 41.30 24.82
C ILE A 193 16.72 41.64 25.63
N GLN A 194 16.59 41.55 26.96
CA GLN A 194 17.61 41.89 27.95
C GLN A 194 18.68 40.79 28.11
N THR A 195 18.36 39.55 27.70
CA THR A 195 19.29 38.41 27.70
C THR A 195 19.37 37.84 26.30
N LEU A 196 20.49 38.11 25.62
CA LEU A 196 20.79 37.58 24.30
C LEU A 196 21.01 36.06 24.38
N PRO A 197 20.40 35.26 23.50
CA PRO A 197 20.73 33.84 23.40
C PRO A 197 22.16 33.70 22.88
N ASP A 198 23.04 33.11 23.68
CA ASP A 198 24.39 32.75 23.23
C ASP A 198 24.31 31.85 22.00
N GLN A 199 25.27 32.00 21.08
CA GLN A 199 25.35 31.17 19.86
C GLN A 199 25.34 29.67 20.20
N THR A 200 25.98 29.28 21.30
CA THR A 200 26.01 27.91 21.82
C THR A 200 24.63 27.39 22.23
N ASN A 201 23.76 28.26 22.75
CA ASN A 201 22.39 27.89 23.13
C ASN A 201 21.50 27.72 21.90
N ILE A 202 21.67 28.55 20.86
CA ILE A 202 20.98 28.38 19.57
C ILE A 202 21.38 27.05 18.92
N GLU A 203 22.67 26.69 18.97
CA GLU A 203 23.15 25.40 18.45
C GLU A 203 22.59 24.21 19.24
N LYS A 204 22.52 24.30 20.58
CA LYS A 204 21.88 23.27 21.40
C LYS A 204 20.39 23.11 21.06
N LEU A 205 19.65 24.21 20.92
CA LEU A 205 18.23 24.18 20.49
C LEU A 205 18.06 23.60 19.09
N THR A 206 18.98 23.93 18.17
CA THR A 206 18.96 23.35 16.82
C THR A 206 19.11 21.83 16.88
N LYS A 207 20.02 21.30 17.72
CA LYS A 207 20.17 19.86 17.92
C LYS A 207 18.91 19.21 18.52
N ILE A 208 18.26 19.86 19.50
CA ILE A 208 17.00 19.35 20.07
C ILE A 208 15.89 19.31 19.00
N TYR A 209 15.78 20.37 18.20
CA TYR A 209 14.83 20.43 17.09
C TYR A 209 15.08 19.30 16.08
N GLU A 210 16.34 19.08 15.69
CA GLU A 210 16.72 17.99 14.76
C GLU A 210 16.41 16.60 15.34
N GLU A 211 16.67 16.38 16.64
CA GLU A 211 16.35 15.11 17.32
C GLU A 211 14.84 14.86 17.38
N LEU A 212 14.04 15.87 17.77
CA LEU A 212 12.58 15.78 17.76
C LEU A 212 12.04 15.55 16.36
N GLN A 213 12.56 16.27 15.36
CA GLN A 213 12.16 16.09 13.96
C GLN A 213 12.50 14.68 13.47
N SER A 214 13.66 14.14 13.84
CA SER A 214 14.07 12.77 13.49
C SER A 214 13.16 11.71 14.11
N ILE A 215 12.51 11.98 15.25
CA ILE A 215 11.52 11.09 15.87
C ILE A 215 10.14 11.29 15.22
N TYR A 216 9.72 12.54 15.02
CA TYR A 216 8.40 12.87 14.48
C TYR A 216 8.22 12.38 13.03
N THR A 217 9.19 12.63 12.16
CA THR A 217 9.10 12.32 10.72
C THR A 217 8.74 10.85 10.41
N PRO A 218 9.44 9.83 10.95
CA PRO A 218 9.07 8.43 10.69
C PRO A 218 7.70 8.06 11.27
N LEU A 219 7.32 8.63 12.42
CA LEU A 219 6.01 8.41 13.04
C LEU A 219 4.89 9.02 12.19
N ALA A 220 5.06 10.25 11.69
CA ALA A 220 4.15 10.92 10.75
C ALA A 220 3.98 10.12 9.46
N ASN A 221 5.07 9.60 8.90
CA ASN A 221 5.03 8.74 7.72
C ASN A 221 4.27 7.43 7.98
N GLN A 222 4.48 6.79 9.13
CA GLN A 222 3.74 5.59 9.52
C GLN A 222 2.24 5.88 9.68
N HIS A 223 1.90 7.00 10.33
CA HIS A 223 0.52 7.43 10.50
C HIS A 223 -0.16 7.67 9.13
N ALA A 224 0.51 8.37 8.22
CA ALA A 224 0.02 8.62 6.87
C ALA A 224 -0.19 7.31 6.08
N ALA A 225 0.80 6.40 6.12
CA ALA A 225 0.70 5.10 5.45
C ALA A 225 -0.45 4.23 5.98
N LEU A 226 -0.66 4.22 7.31
CA LEU A 226 -1.79 3.51 7.92
C LEU A 226 -3.14 4.09 7.48
N ARG A 227 -3.26 5.42 7.44
CA ARG A 227 -4.49 6.09 6.99
C ARG A 227 -4.82 5.78 5.54
N GLU A 228 -3.82 5.79 4.66
CA GLU A 228 -3.98 5.47 3.25
C GLU A 228 -4.40 4.00 3.04
N ASP A 229 -3.80 3.08 3.80
CA ASP A 229 -4.17 1.66 3.73
C ASP A 229 -5.59 1.41 4.27
N ILE A 230 -5.95 2.04 5.38
CA ILE A 230 -7.31 2.02 5.93
C ILE A 230 -8.32 2.54 4.90
N ALA A 231 -8.03 3.69 4.27
CA ALA A 231 -8.89 4.29 3.26
C ALA A 231 -9.11 3.34 2.07
N ARG A 232 -8.03 2.72 1.57
CA ARG A 232 -8.11 1.76 0.47
C ARG A 232 -8.95 0.53 0.83
N VAL A 233 -8.67 -0.09 1.99
CA VAL A 233 -9.43 -1.28 2.42
C VAL A 233 -10.90 -0.93 2.69
N ALA A 234 -11.17 0.23 3.30
CA ALA A 234 -12.52 0.72 3.55
C ALA A 234 -13.29 0.97 2.25
N ALA A 235 -12.65 1.57 1.24
CA ALA A 235 -13.25 1.78 -0.08
C ALA A 235 -13.53 0.45 -0.80
N ASP A 236 -12.61 -0.51 -0.74
CA ASP A 236 -12.77 -1.83 -1.37
C ASP A 236 -14.01 -2.58 -0.87
N ILE A 237 -14.31 -2.47 0.44
CA ILE A 237 -15.41 -3.18 1.09
C ILE A 237 -16.62 -2.30 1.39
N PHE A 238 -16.65 -1.04 0.91
CA PHE A 238 -17.72 -0.08 1.25
C PHE A 238 -18.00 -0.01 2.75
N TYR A 239 -16.93 0.08 3.55
CA TYR A 239 -17.01 0.06 5.01
C TYR A 239 -17.80 1.26 5.54
N GLN A 240 -18.72 1.02 6.47
CA GLN A 240 -19.41 2.06 7.22
C GLN A 240 -18.71 2.30 8.56
N PRO A 241 -18.31 3.55 8.88
CA PRO A 241 -17.63 3.87 10.13
C PRO A 241 -18.51 3.56 11.34
N GLN A 242 -17.93 2.92 12.36
CA GLN A 242 -18.64 2.52 13.59
C GLN A 242 -18.47 3.53 14.74
N SER A 243 -17.67 4.57 14.54
CA SER A 243 -17.34 5.59 15.52
C SER A 243 -17.10 6.92 14.82
N ASP A 244 -17.41 8.03 15.51
CA ASP A 244 -17.13 9.39 15.03
C ASP A 244 -15.65 9.57 14.65
N LYS A 245 -14.73 8.95 15.41
CA LYS A 245 -13.29 8.99 15.13
C LYS A 245 -12.93 8.30 13.80
N GLU A 246 -13.63 7.22 13.46
CA GLU A 246 -13.45 6.52 12.17
C GLU A 246 -14.02 7.39 11.03
N ALA A 247 -15.20 7.98 11.22
CA ALA A 247 -15.85 8.84 10.25
C ALA A 247 -15.04 10.12 9.96
N GLU A 248 -14.43 10.72 10.99
CA GLU A 248 -13.55 11.88 10.85
C GLU A 248 -12.34 11.54 9.97
N ILE A 249 -11.62 10.45 10.27
CA ILE A 249 -10.43 10.07 9.50
C ILE A 249 -10.78 9.76 8.05
N LEU A 250 -11.87 9.02 7.80
CA LEU A 250 -12.32 8.75 6.42
C LEU A 250 -12.72 10.04 5.69
N THR A 251 -13.30 11.00 6.39
CA THR A 251 -13.62 12.32 5.81
C THR A 251 -12.35 13.09 5.45
N ILE A 252 -11.32 13.08 6.31
CA ILE A 252 -10.05 13.75 6.03
C ILE A 252 -9.33 13.10 4.84
N VAL A 253 -9.48 11.79 4.61
CA VAL A 253 -8.91 11.10 3.41
C VAL A 253 -9.82 11.23 2.17
N GLY A 254 -10.89 12.04 2.23
CA GLY A 254 -11.77 12.27 1.07
C GLY A 254 -12.84 11.20 0.83
N LEU A 255 -13.01 10.23 1.74
CA LEU A 255 -14.04 9.17 1.65
C LEU A 255 -15.36 9.56 2.32
N LYS A 256 -15.77 10.83 2.17
CA LYS A 256 -17.00 11.37 2.79
C LYS A 256 -18.28 10.61 2.40
N HIS A 257 -18.28 9.91 1.26
CA HIS A 257 -19.44 9.12 0.81
C HIS A 257 -19.70 7.89 1.70
N LEU A 258 -18.66 7.31 2.32
CA LEU A 258 -18.79 6.17 3.23
C LEU A 258 -19.41 6.58 4.58
N CYS A 259 -19.35 7.87 4.92
CA CYS A 259 -19.88 8.40 6.17
C CYS A 259 -21.39 8.70 6.13
N LYS A 260 -22.08 8.48 5.00
CA LYS A 260 -23.43 9.00 4.78
C LYS A 260 -24.58 8.22 5.41
N ASN A 261 -24.34 7.08 6.08
CA ASN A 261 -25.41 6.24 6.63
C ASN A 261 -25.26 5.89 8.13
N GLY A 262 -24.58 6.72 8.92
CA GLY A 262 -24.45 6.53 10.37
C GLY A 262 -25.76 6.81 11.11
N ASN A 263 -26.76 5.91 11.04
CA ASN A 263 -27.86 5.80 12.02
C ASN A 263 -28.75 4.54 11.90
N THR A 264 -28.20 3.39 11.46
CA THR A 264 -28.87 2.10 11.70
C THR A 264 -27.89 1.12 12.29
N ILE A 265 -27.93 1.00 13.62
CA ILE A 265 -27.38 -0.16 14.32
C ILE A 265 -28.18 -1.37 13.85
N SER A 266 -27.61 -2.16 12.94
CA SER A 266 -28.10 -3.49 12.59
C SER A 266 -27.07 -4.51 13.03
N THR A 267 -27.34 -5.12 14.18
CA THR A 267 -26.64 -6.27 14.74
C THR A 267 -26.69 -7.46 13.77
N PRO A 268 -25.61 -8.26 13.61
CA PRO A 268 -25.68 -9.46 12.79
C PRO A 268 -26.46 -10.55 13.56
N GLY A 269 -27.51 -11.08 12.92
CA GLY A 269 -28.17 -12.31 13.36
C GLY A 269 -29.58 -12.16 13.93
N VAL A 270 -30.53 -11.57 13.21
CA VAL A 270 -31.97 -11.83 13.43
C VAL A 270 -32.73 -11.77 12.10
N VAL A 271 -33.35 -12.89 11.76
CA VAL A 271 -34.35 -13.08 10.70
C VAL A 271 -35.47 -12.03 10.82
N ARG A 272 -35.77 -11.29 9.76
CA ARG A 272 -37.09 -10.65 9.59
C ARG A 272 -37.71 -11.09 8.28
N ARG A 273 -38.64 -12.04 8.42
CA ARG A 273 -39.72 -12.33 7.48
C ARG A 273 -40.65 -11.12 7.39
N ALA A 274 -40.96 -10.67 6.18
CA ALA A 274 -42.18 -9.94 5.86
C ALA A 274 -42.61 -10.23 4.41
N ASN A 275 -43.34 -11.33 4.24
CA ASN A 275 -44.38 -11.47 3.20
C ASN A 275 -45.60 -10.65 3.68
N ASP A 276 -46.46 -10.00 2.88
CA ASP A 276 -46.87 -10.15 1.49
C ASP A 276 -47.33 -8.79 0.91
N GLY A 277 -47.14 -8.61 -0.40
CA GLY A 277 -48.13 -8.10 -1.36
C GLY A 277 -48.56 -6.63 -1.32
N ILE A 278 -48.25 -5.89 -2.40
CA ILE A 278 -49.25 -5.26 -3.32
C ILE A 278 -48.51 -4.61 -4.51
N ASN A 279 -48.78 -5.20 -5.69
CA ASN A 279 -48.87 -4.66 -7.06
C ASN A 279 -47.94 -3.56 -7.59
N CYS A 280 -47.15 -3.97 -8.59
CA CYS A 280 -47.00 -3.41 -9.95
C CYS A 280 -47.36 -1.93 -10.19
N ILE A 281 -46.45 -1.21 -10.87
CA ILE A 281 -46.63 -0.59 -12.20
C ILE A 281 -45.28 0.05 -12.62
N MET A 282 -44.71 -0.44 -13.73
CA MET A 282 -43.79 0.34 -14.58
C MET A 282 -44.62 1.37 -15.36
N PRO A 283 -44.08 2.56 -15.71
CA PRO A 283 -43.79 2.71 -17.13
C PRO A 283 -42.53 3.51 -17.47
N ILE A 284 -41.95 3.05 -18.57
CA ILE A 284 -41.06 3.67 -19.55
C ILE A 284 -41.29 5.18 -19.74
N SER A 285 -40.21 5.98 -19.72
CA SER A 285 -39.98 7.11 -20.64
C SER A 285 -38.51 7.59 -20.59
N THR A 286 -37.80 7.26 -21.68
CA THR A 286 -36.79 8.03 -22.47
C THR A 286 -35.68 8.87 -21.79
N PRO A 287 -34.43 8.80 -22.33
CA PRO A 287 -33.27 9.54 -21.84
C PRO A 287 -33.20 10.94 -22.47
N SER A 288 -32.83 11.97 -21.71
CA SER A 288 -32.36 13.24 -22.28
C SER A 288 -31.43 13.98 -21.32
N GLU A 289 -30.22 14.14 -21.82
CA GLU A 289 -29.22 15.20 -21.70
C GLU A 289 -29.49 16.43 -20.81
N ASN A 290 -28.38 16.91 -20.24
CA ASN A 290 -28.10 18.26 -19.71
C ASN A 290 -28.24 18.45 -18.18
N SER A 291 -27.18 18.07 -17.47
CA SER A 291 -26.62 18.96 -16.46
C SER A 291 -25.10 18.77 -16.39
N GLU A 292 -24.41 19.66 -17.09
CA GLU A 292 -23.01 20.00 -16.82
C GLU A 292 -22.91 20.46 -15.36
N VAL A 293 -22.57 19.54 -14.47
CA VAL A 293 -22.05 19.92 -13.15
C VAL A 293 -20.58 20.24 -13.38
N THR A 294 -20.33 21.52 -13.66
CA THR A 294 -19.04 22.17 -13.46
C THR A 294 -18.54 21.84 -12.06
N THR A 295 -17.62 20.88 -11.96
CA THR A 295 -16.78 20.66 -10.78
C THR A 295 -15.67 21.71 -10.79
N ASN A 296 -16.07 22.98 -10.71
CA ASN A 296 -15.17 24.09 -10.40
C ASN A 296 -14.98 24.10 -8.88
N GLY A 297 -13.74 23.96 -8.43
CA GLY A 297 -13.36 24.15 -7.03
C GLY A 297 -12.77 22.91 -6.34
N LEU A 298 -11.85 22.19 -6.99
CA LEU A 298 -10.80 21.50 -6.25
C LEU A 298 -9.87 22.59 -5.70
N ASP A 299 -10.24 23.14 -4.55
CA ASP A 299 -9.33 23.87 -3.68
C ASP A 299 -8.19 22.90 -3.31
N ASN A 300 -7.11 22.99 -4.08
CA ASN A 300 -5.79 22.46 -3.73
C ASN A 300 -5.16 23.28 -2.59
N ASN A 301 -5.96 23.66 -1.59
CA ASN A 301 -5.49 24.00 -0.27
C ASN A 301 -5.51 22.71 0.55
N HIS A 302 -4.64 21.78 0.17
CA HIS A 302 -4.21 20.75 1.10
C HIS A 302 -3.35 21.48 2.12
N ASP A 303 -4.03 22.12 3.10
CA ASP A 303 -3.46 22.31 4.43
C ASP A 303 -2.78 20.97 4.72
N THR A 304 -1.45 21.02 4.85
CA THR A 304 -0.65 19.82 5.06
C THR A 304 -1.06 19.33 6.43
N TYR A 305 -2.06 18.44 6.46
CA TYR A 305 -2.62 17.90 7.69
C TYR A 305 -1.48 17.21 8.41
N GLU A 306 -0.98 17.87 9.45
CA GLU A 306 0.16 17.43 10.22
C GLU A 306 -0.41 16.70 11.44
N PRO A 307 -0.48 15.35 11.41
CA PRO A 307 -1.18 14.61 12.44
C PRO A 307 -0.45 14.70 13.77
N VAL A 308 -1.22 14.79 14.85
CA VAL A 308 -0.72 14.43 16.18
C VAL A 308 -0.41 12.94 16.14
N VAL A 309 0.86 12.59 16.30
CA VAL A 309 1.32 11.20 16.28
C VAL A 309 1.86 10.82 17.65
N ASN A 310 0.96 10.35 18.50
CA ASN A 310 1.33 9.66 19.72
C ASN A 310 1.25 8.13 19.52
N LYS A 311 1.90 7.39 20.42
CA LYS A 311 1.93 5.92 20.38
C LYS A 311 0.53 5.30 20.42
N GLU A 312 -0.40 5.95 21.11
CA GLU A 312 -1.77 5.45 21.26
C GLU A 312 -2.58 5.54 19.96
N ILE A 313 -2.47 6.66 19.24
CA ILE A 313 -3.13 6.87 17.94
C ILE A 313 -2.58 5.87 16.92
N LEU A 314 -1.26 5.67 16.86
CA LEU A 314 -0.66 4.67 15.97
C LEU A 314 -1.12 3.24 16.29
N ARG A 315 -1.20 2.88 17.58
CA ARG A 315 -1.73 1.57 18.00
C ARG A 315 -3.18 1.42 17.56
N TRP A 316 -4.01 2.43 17.83
CA TRP A 316 -5.43 2.42 17.45
C TRP A 316 -5.62 2.31 15.93
N LEU A 317 -4.83 3.03 15.12
CA LEU A 317 -4.85 2.90 13.66
C LEU A 317 -4.43 1.51 13.20
N THR A 318 -3.40 0.94 13.83
CA THR A 318 -2.92 -0.42 13.52
C THR A 318 -3.99 -1.47 13.83
N ASP A 319 -4.66 -1.34 14.97
CA ASP A 319 -5.75 -2.23 15.37
C ASP A 319 -6.98 -2.06 14.45
N TRP A 320 -7.33 -0.83 14.08
CA TRP A 320 -8.42 -0.56 13.14
C TRP A 320 -8.14 -1.13 11.76
N ARG A 321 -6.94 -0.92 11.21
CA ARG A 321 -6.48 -1.56 9.98
C ARG A 321 -6.62 -3.08 10.05
N LEU A 322 -6.17 -3.71 11.15
CA LEU A 322 -6.28 -5.15 11.32
C LEU A 322 -7.74 -5.62 11.33
N ARG A 323 -8.64 -4.88 11.99
CA ARG A 323 -10.08 -5.15 11.97
C ARG A 323 -10.64 -5.09 10.54
N LEU A 324 -10.32 -4.06 9.77
CA LEU A 324 -10.76 -3.92 8.38
C LEU A 324 -10.24 -5.03 7.47
N VAL A 325 -8.97 -5.41 7.61
CA VAL A 325 -8.38 -6.51 6.84
C VAL A 325 -9.06 -7.84 7.16
N LYS A 326 -9.35 -8.11 8.44
CA LYS A 326 -10.11 -9.30 8.85
C LYS A 326 -11.52 -9.30 8.28
N GLU A 327 -12.19 -8.16 8.30
CA GLU A 327 -13.55 -8.04 7.74
C GLU A 327 -13.55 -8.22 6.22
N LYS A 328 -12.57 -7.64 5.51
CA LYS A 328 -12.38 -7.89 4.08
C LYS A 328 -12.14 -9.37 3.80
N ALA A 329 -11.27 -10.04 4.57
CA ALA A 329 -11.00 -11.46 4.41
C ALA A 329 -12.26 -12.31 4.65
N ARG A 330 -13.07 -11.96 5.66
CA ARG A 330 -14.36 -12.60 5.93
C ARG A 330 -15.31 -12.45 4.75
N LEU A 331 -15.51 -11.22 4.26
CA LEU A 331 -16.40 -10.93 3.12
C LEU A 331 -15.94 -11.66 1.85
N VAL A 332 -14.65 -11.62 1.54
CA VAL A 332 -14.08 -12.34 0.40
C VAL A 332 -14.34 -13.84 0.53
N GLY A 333 -14.01 -14.44 1.68
CA GLY A 333 -14.26 -15.86 1.92
C GLY A 333 -15.73 -16.23 1.73
N THR A 334 -16.64 -15.53 2.40
CA THR A 334 -18.08 -15.83 2.31
C THR A 334 -18.64 -15.62 0.91
N CYS A 335 -18.24 -14.56 0.19
CA CYS A 335 -18.73 -14.32 -1.17
C CYS A 335 -18.22 -15.39 -2.14
N GLU A 336 -16.95 -15.79 -2.06
CA GLU A 336 -16.42 -16.86 -2.93
C GLU A 336 -17.07 -18.21 -2.62
N GLU A 337 -17.33 -18.52 -1.36
CA GLU A 337 -18.07 -19.73 -0.95
C GLU A 337 -19.50 -19.72 -1.52
N LEU A 338 -20.22 -18.60 -1.41
CA LEU A 338 -21.57 -18.45 -1.97
C LEU A 338 -21.56 -18.55 -3.50
N ARG A 339 -20.58 -17.94 -4.19
CA ARG A 339 -20.44 -18.07 -5.65
C ARG A 339 -20.18 -19.50 -6.08
N ALA A 340 -19.29 -20.21 -5.39
CA ALA A 340 -19.02 -21.62 -5.67
C ALA A 340 -20.26 -22.50 -5.47
N TYR A 341 -21.00 -22.25 -4.38
CA TYR A 341 -22.27 -22.92 -4.11
C TYR A 341 -23.33 -22.62 -5.19
N LEU A 342 -23.48 -21.35 -5.58
CA LEU A 342 -24.39 -20.94 -6.64
C LEU A 342 -24.06 -21.59 -7.98
N LEU A 343 -22.79 -21.62 -8.39
CA LEU A 343 -22.36 -22.30 -9.63
C LEU A 343 -22.75 -23.78 -9.63
N GLN A 344 -22.55 -24.47 -8.50
CA GLN A 344 -22.95 -25.87 -8.37
C GLN A 344 -24.47 -26.03 -8.41
N MET A 345 -25.23 -25.16 -7.73
CA MET A 345 -26.69 -25.18 -7.76
C MET A 345 -27.26 -24.87 -9.15
N TRP A 346 -26.76 -23.84 -9.83
CA TRP A 346 -27.18 -23.48 -11.18
C TRP A 346 -26.93 -24.58 -12.19
N LYS A 347 -25.80 -25.28 -12.09
CA LYS A 347 -25.52 -26.46 -12.92
C LYS A 347 -26.54 -27.58 -12.69
N ARG A 348 -26.98 -27.79 -11.45
CA ARG A 348 -28.02 -28.78 -11.14
C ARG A 348 -29.42 -28.31 -11.50
N LEU A 349 -29.65 -27.01 -11.61
CA LEU A 349 -30.95 -26.44 -11.98
C LEU A 349 -31.07 -26.15 -13.49
N ASP A 350 -30.01 -26.38 -14.28
CA ASP A 350 -29.90 -26.01 -15.72
C ASP A 350 -30.19 -24.53 -15.97
N LYS A 351 -29.72 -23.65 -15.09
CA LYS A 351 -29.80 -22.20 -15.34
C LYS A 351 -28.92 -21.85 -16.54
N PRO A 352 -29.39 -21.05 -17.51
CA PRO A 352 -28.59 -20.72 -18.70
C PRO A 352 -27.26 -20.06 -18.34
N GLU A 353 -26.16 -20.46 -18.99
CA GLU A 353 -24.82 -19.89 -18.74
C GLU A 353 -24.77 -18.36 -18.96
N SER A 354 -25.64 -17.82 -19.83
CA SER A 354 -25.74 -16.37 -20.05
C SER A 354 -26.20 -15.63 -18.79
N GLU A 355 -27.24 -16.13 -18.12
CA GLU A 355 -27.76 -15.52 -16.89
C GLU A 355 -26.77 -15.70 -15.72
N GLN A 356 -26.07 -16.82 -15.67
CA GLN A 356 -25.03 -17.05 -14.66
C GLN A 356 -23.90 -16.01 -14.79
N LYS A 357 -23.42 -15.76 -16.02
CA LYS A 357 -22.37 -14.78 -16.28
C LYS A 357 -22.82 -13.36 -15.97
N GLU A 358 -24.00 -12.97 -16.44
CA GLU A 358 -24.56 -11.64 -16.17
C GLU A 358 -24.66 -11.36 -14.67
N PHE A 359 -25.15 -12.33 -13.88
CA PHE A 359 -25.25 -12.19 -12.44
C PHE A 359 -23.87 -12.09 -11.76
N LEU A 360 -22.91 -12.93 -12.16
CA LEU A 360 -21.55 -12.89 -11.58
C LEU A 360 -20.80 -11.60 -11.93
N GLU A 361 -20.99 -11.06 -13.14
CA GLU A 361 -20.40 -9.79 -13.55
C GLU A 361 -21.00 -8.61 -12.77
N MET A 362 -22.32 -8.58 -12.62
CA MET A 362 -23.03 -7.59 -11.82
C MET A 362 -22.61 -7.63 -10.34
N HIS A 363 -22.33 -8.82 -9.82
CA HIS A 363 -21.98 -9.06 -8.42
C HIS A 363 -20.53 -9.56 -8.23
N SER A 364 -19.57 -8.93 -8.94
CA SER A 364 -18.14 -9.31 -8.91
C SER A 364 -17.36 -8.78 -7.70
N GLY A 365 -17.92 -7.85 -6.93
CA GLY A 365 -17.26 -7.21 -5.78
C GLY A 365 -17.40 -7.93 -4.43
N TYR A 366 -16.95 -7.28 -3.37
CA TYR A 366 -17.05 -7.77 -1.98
C TYR A 366 -17.76 -6.78 -1.07
N LYS A 367 -18.68 -6.02 -1.64
CA LYS A 367 -19.46 -5.03 -0.89
C LYS A 367 -20.57 -5.74 -0.10
N PRO A 368 -21.06 -5.15 1.00
CA PRO A 368 -22.20 -5.69 1.74
C PRO A 368 -23.42 -5.94 0.84
N GLU A 369 -23.69 -5.05 -0.12
CA GLU A 369 -24.80 -5.22 -1.07
C GLU A 369 -24.58 -6.40 -2.02
N THR A 370 -23.31 -6.69 -2.34
CA THR A 370 -22.97 -7.87 -3.15
C THR A 370 -23.19 -9.15 -2.35
N LEU A 371 -22.80 -9.17 -1.07
CA LEU A 371 -23.03 -10.31 -0.19
C LEU A 371 -24.54 -10.59 -0.03
N GLU A 372 -25.35 -9.55 0.16
CA GLU A 372 -26.81 -9.66 0.26
C GLU A 372 -27.42 -10.22 -1.02
N ALA A 373 -27.04 -9.69 -2.19
CA ALA A 373 -27.52 -10.20 -3.47
C ALA A 373 -27.13 -11.66 -3.72
N LEU A 374 -25.91 -12.07 -3.33
CA LEU A 374 -25.50 -13.49 -3.40
C LEU A 374 -26.37 -14.36 -2.50
N GLN A 375 -26.69 -13.91 -1.28
CA GLN A 375 -27.53 -14.65 -0.34
C GLN A 375 -28.98 -14.77 -0.85
N GLU A 376 -29.56 -13.69 -1.37
CA GLU A 376 -30.90 -13.71 -1.97
C GLU A 376 -31.00 -14.65 -3.17
N GLU A 377 -29.98 -14.69 -4.02
CA GLU A 377 -29.95 -15.61 -5.16
C GLU A 377 -29.75 -17.06 -4.70
N VAL A 378 -29.05 -17.31 -3.60
CA VAL A 378 -29.00 -18.64 -2.96
C VAL A 378 -30.38 -19.07 -2.52
N ASP A 379 -31.11 -18.20 -1.82
CA ASP A 379 -32.47 -18.49 -1.36
C ASP A 379 -33.41 -18.74 -2.55
N ARG A 380 -33.28 -17.96 -3.63
CA ARG A 380 -34.02 -18.17 -4.89
C ARG A 380 -33.70 -19.51 -5.53
N CYS A 381 -32.42 -19.92 -5.56
CA CYS A 381 -32.02 -21.22 -6.08
C CYS A 381 -32.58 -22.36 -5.23
N GLN A 382 -32.60 -22.21 -3.91
CA GLN A 382 -33.21 -23.20 -3.00
C GLN A 382 -34.72 -23.31 -3.23
N GLN A 383 -35.41 -22.20 -3.44
CA GLN A 383 -36.84 -22.21 -3.78
C GLN A 383 -37.09 -22.93 -5.12
N MET A 384 -36.26 -22.66 -6.14
CA MET A 384 -36.36 -23.33 -7.44
C MET A 384 -36.04 -24.83 -7.36
N LYS A 385 -35.14 -25.24 -6.45
CA LYS A 385 -34.88 -26.65 -6.11
C LYS A 385 -36.17 -27.33 -5.60
N TRP A 386 -36.98 -26.65 -4.79
CA TRP A 386 -38.25 -27.18 -4.31
C TRP A 386 -39.33 -27.28 -5.39
N GLU A 387 -39.38 -26.29 -6.29
CA GLU A 387 -40.35 -26.28 -7.39
C GLU A 387 -40.05 -27.34 -8.46
N ASN A 388 -38.77 -27.58 -8.74
CA ASN A 388 -38.30 -28.52 -9.77
C ASN A 388 -37.65 -29.78 -9.17
N MET A 389 -38.12 -30.19 -8.00
CA MET A 389 -37.48 -31.22 -7.17
C MET A 389 -37.20 -32.53 -7.91
N GLN A 390 -38.12 -33.01 -8.75
CA GLN A 390 -37.93 -34.28 -9.48
C GLN A 390 -36.80 -34.21 -10.51
N THR A 391 -36.69 -33.09 -11.23
CA THR A 391 -35.62 -32.87 -12.22
C THR A 391 -34.28 -32.70 -11.51
N TYR A 392 -34.27 -31.97 -10.40
CA TYR A 392 -33.09 -31.79 -9.56
C TYR A 392 -32.60 -33.14 -8.99
N LEU A 393 -33.51 -33.98 -8.49
CA LEU A 393 -33.21 -35.31 -7.97
C LEU A 393 -32.63 -36.23 -9.04
N SER A 394 -33.20 -36.28 -10.25
CA SER A 394 -32.66 -37.08 -11.36
C SER A 394 -31.23 -36.66 -11.76
N ARG A 395 -30.93 -35.36 -11.71
CA ARG A 395 -29.58 -34.84 -11.97
C ARG A 395 -28.61 -35.18 -10.85
N LEU A 396 -29.05 -35.11 -9.59
CA LEU A 396 -28.26 -35.56 -8.44
C LEU A 396 -27.89 -37.05 -8.55
N GLU A 397 -28.85 -37.91 -8.87
CA GLU A 397 -28.63 -39.35 -9.05
C GLU A 397 -27.60 -39.61 -10.16
N SER A 398 -27.74 -38.93 -11.30
CA SER A 398 -26.81 -39.04 -12.43
C SER A 398 -25.41 -38.53 -12.07
N GLU A 399 -25.31 -37.42 -11.33
CA GLU A 399 -24.04 -36.87 -10.85
C GLU A 399 -23.37 -37.84 -9.88
N ALA A 400 -24.12 -38.39 -8.92
CA ALA A 400 -23.64 -39.34 -7.93
C ALA A 400 -23.16 -40.64 -8.58
N LEU A 401 -23.91 -41.20 -9.52
CA LEU A 401 -23.52 -42.39 -10.29
C LEU A 401 -22.22 -42.14 -11.06
N ARG A 402 -22.13 -41.01 -11.76
CA ARG A 402 -20.92 -40.65 -12.51
C ARG A 402 -19.72 -40.52 -11.58
N LEU A 403 -19.85 -39.82 -10.45
CA LEU A 403 -18.74 -39.62 -9.53
C LEU A 403 -18.36 -40.91 -8.79
N ALA A 404 -19.34 -41.73 -8.41
CA ALA A 404 -19.09 -43.06 -7.84
C ALA A 404 -18.31 -43.93 -8.83
N SER A 405 -18.68 -43.94 -10.11
CA SER A 405 -17.95 -44.68 -11.14
C SER A 405 -16.49 -44.21 -11.28
N LEU A 406 -16.25 -42.89 -11.15
CA LEU A 406 -14.91 -42.31 -11.23
C LEU A 406 -14.05 -42.67 -10.01
N CYS A 407 -14.66 -42.70 -8.82
CA CYS A 407 -14.03 -43.17 -7.58
C CYS A 407 -13.94 -44.70 -7.48
N CYS A 408 -14.35 -45.44 -8.53
CA CYS A 408 -14.42 -46.89 -8.54
C CYS A 408 -15.27 -47.47 -7.38
N VAL A 409 -16.35 -46.78 -7.00
CA VAL A 409 -17.31 -47.16 -5.95
C VAL A 409 -18.55 -47.83 -6.55
N ASP A 410 -19.04 -48.90 -5.92
CA ASP A 410 -20.27 -49.60 -6.31
C ASP A 410 -21.47 -48.63 -6.22
N GLU A 411 -22.36 -48.68 -7.23
CA GLU A 411 -23.55 -47.84 -7.34
C GLU A 411 -24.49 -47.97 -6.12
N LYS A 412 -24.36 -49.05 -5.35
CA LYS A 412 -25.08 -49.25 -4.09
C LYS A 412 -24.87 -48.12 -3.07
N ILE A 413 -23.77 -47.36 -3.16
CA ILE A 413 -23.56 -46.23 -2.25
C ILE A 413 -24.66 -45.18 -2.34
N ILE A 414 -25.37 -45.11 -3.47
CA ILE A 414 -26.43 -44.14 -3.77
C ILE A 414 -27.78 -44.58 -3.18
N GLN A 415 -27.89 -45.85 -2.80
CA GLN A 415 -29.10 -46.38 -2.22
C GLN A 415 -29.26 -45.90 -0.78
N LEU A 416 -30.44 -45.36 -0.49
CA LEU A 416 -30.82 -44.96 0.86
C LEU A 416 -30.61 -46.11 1.88
N PRO A 417 -30.18 -45.79 3.11
CA PRO A 417 -30.15 -46.75 4.20
C PRO A 417 -31.52 -47.42 4.38
N ASN A 418 -31.53 -48.70 4.77
CA ASN A 418 -32.75 -49.51 4.84
C ASN A 418 -33.84 -48.91 5.75
N ASP A 419 -33.46 -48.08 6.71
CA ASP A 419 -34.35 -47.48 7.72
C ASP A 419 -34.93 -46.12 7.29
N SER A 420 -34.64 -45.63 6.08
CA SER A 420 -35.10 -44.33 5.59
C SER A 420 -36.38 -44.43 4.74
N ASP A 421 -37.24 -43.42 4.82
CA ASP A 421 -38.47 -43.33 4.02
C ASP A 421 -38.14 -43.12 2.53
N LYS A 422 -38.21 -44.21 1.77
CA LYS A 422 -37.80 -44.29 0.34
C LYS A 422 -38.66 -43.46 -0.62
N GLN A 423 -39.73 -42.84 -0.14
CA GLN A 423 -40.64 -42.03 -0.95
C GLN A 423 -40.50 -40.53 -0.67
N ASP A 424 -39.76 -40.12 0.36
CA ASP A 424 -39.57 -38.71 0.65
C ASP A 424 -38.43 -38.14 -0.22
N PRO A 425 -38.75 -37.26 -1.19
CA PRO A 425 -37.75 -36.68 -2.08
C PRO A 425 -36.74 -35.78 -1.35
N GLU A 426 -37.10 -35.18 -0.21
CA GLU A 426 -36.17 -34.37 0.60
C GLU A 426 -35.08 -35.25 1.23
N ILE A 427 -35.48 -36.40 1.78
CA ILE A 427 -34.54 -37.37 2.36
C ILE A 427 -33.59 -37.91 1.29
N ILE A 428 -34.12 -38.23 0.10
CA ILE A 428 -33.30 -38.70 -1.03
C ILE A 428 -32.29 -37.62 -1.44
N ILE A 429 -32.73 -36.38 -1.59
CA ILE A 429 -31.84 -35.27 -1.97
C ILE A 429 -30.73 -35.08 -0.94
N ASN A 430 -31.06 -35.02 0.35
CA ASN A 430 -30.08 -34.80 1.41
C ASN A 430 -29.06 -35.95 1.45
N HIS A 431 -29.51 -37.19 1.25
CA HIS A 431 -28.64 -38.35 1.15
C HIS A 431 -27.69 -38.26 -0.05
N LEU A 432 -28.21 -37.93 -1.24
CA LEU A 432 -27.41 -37.78 -2.46
C LEU A 432 -26.41 -36.62 -2.36
N GLU A 433 -26.80 -35.49 -1.79
CA GLU A 433 -25.91 -34.35 -1.55
C GLU A 433 -24.77 -34.73 -0.59
N THR A 434 -25.08 -35.45 0.49
CA THR A 434 -24.08 -35.96 1.44
C THR A 434 -23.11 -36.94 0.78
N ILE A 435 -23.62 -37.87 -0.04
CA ILE A 435 -22.76 -38.82 -0.78
C ILE A 435 -21.88 -38.10 -1.78
N LEU A 436 -22.42 -37.13 -2.51
CA LEU A 436 -21.64 -36.34 -3.46
C LEU A 436 -20.53 -35.56 -2.78
N GLU A 437 -20.77 -35.01 -1.58
CA GLU A 437 -19.74 -34.35 -0.78
C GLU A 437 -18.63 -35.34 -0.38
N GLN A 438 -19.00 -36.51 0.15
CA GLN A 438 -18.05 -37.56 0.53
C GLN A 438 -17.26 -38.09 -0.68
N LEU A 439 -17.93 -38.33 -1.81
CA LEU A 439 -17.30 -38.79 -3.05
C LEU A 439 -16.37 -37.72 -3.63
N ASN A 440 -16.74 -36.44 -3.59
CA ASN A 440 -15.87 -35.35 -4.04
C ASN A 440 -14.63 -35.24 -3.17
N GLN A 441 -14.77 -35.34 -1.85
CA GLN A 441 -13.65 -35.32 -0.92
C GLN A 441 -12.70 -36.51 -1.16
N THR A 442 -13.26 -37.70 -1.34
CA THR A 442 -12.50 -38.91 -1.68
C THR A 442 -11.80 -38.74 -3.03
N TYR A 443 -12.51 -38.30 -4.06
CA TYR A 443 -11.94 -38.05 -5.39
C TYR A 443 -10.77 -37.07 -5.33
N TYR A 444 -10.91 -35.98 -4.59
CA TYR A 444 -9.87 -34.96 -4.46
C TYR A 444 -8.59 -35.53 -3.82
N LEU A 445 -8.73 -36.37 -2.79
CA LEU A 445 -7.59 -36.99 -2.10
C LEU A 445 -6.81 -37.96 -3.00
N TYR A 446 -7.51 -38.74 -3.82
CA TYR A 446 -6.93 -39.80 -4.67
C TYR A 446 -6.92 -39.45 -6.16
N ARG A 447 -7.04 -38.17 -6.52
CA ARG A 447 -7.24 -37.73 -7.90
C ARG A 447 -6.24 -38.31 -8.92
N PRO A 448 -4.91 -38.27 -8.69
CA PRO A 448 -3.95 -38.83 -9.66
C PRO A 448 -4.11 -40.34 -9.86
N VAL A 449 -4.49 -41.05 -8.80
CA VAL A 449 -4.72 -42.50 -8.82
C VAL A 449 -5.97 -42.80 -9.64
N TYR A 450 -7.09 -42.13 -9.36
CA TYR A 450 -8.35 -42.34 -10.10
C TYR A 450 -8.22 -41.98 -11.59
N GLU A 451 -7.48 -40.92 -11.93
CA GLU A 451 -7.22 -40.56 -13.33
C GLU A 451 -6.46 -41.68 -14.07
N CYS A 452 -5.42 -42.27 -13.44
CA CYS A 452 -4.68 -43.39 -14.03
C CYS A 452 -5.55 -44.66 -14.15
N ILE A 453 -6.34 -44.97 -13.12
CA ILE A 453 -7.26 -46.11 -13.13
C ILE A 453 -8.31 -45.94 -14.24
N ALA A 454 -8.85 -44.74 -14.45
CA ALA A 454 -9.82 -44.48 -15.51
C ALA A 454 -9.24 -44.71 -16.92
N VAL A 455 -7.97 -44.34 -17.14
CA VAL A 455 -7.26 -44.60 -18.41
C VAL A 455 -7.04 -46.11 -18.60
N TYR A 456 -6.67 -46.83 -17.54
CA TYR A 456 -6.55 -48.29 -17.57
C TYR A 456 -7.90 -48.95 -17.89
N GLU A 457 -8.99 -48.57 -17.21
CA GLU A 457 -10.34 -49.11 -17.45
C GLU A 457 -10.81 -48.85 -18.89
N SER A 458 -10.54 -47.66 -19.44
CA SER A 458 -10.84 -47.33 -20.84
C SER A 458 -10.05 -48.20 -21.83
N SER A 459 -8.74 -48.37 -21.58
CA SER A 459 -7.88 -49.20 -22.42
C SER A 459 -8.29 -50.67 -22.36
N TRP A 460 -8.64 -51.16 -21.18
CA TRP A 460 -9.17 -52.50 -20.96
C TRP A 460 -10.48 -52.71 -21.72
N LYS A 461 -11.41 -51.76 -21.65
CA LYS A 461 -12.69 -51.83 -22.38
C LYS A 461 -12.46 -51.91 -23.90
N GLN A 462 -11.58 -51.07 -24.44
CA GLN A 462 -11.22 -51.11 -25.86
C GLN A 462 -10.64 -52.49 -26.27
N LEU A 463 -9.81 -53.10 -25.40
CA LEU A 463 -9.27 -54.44 -25.65
C LEU A 463 -10.37 -55.50 -25.74
N ILE A 464 -11.33 -55.47 -24.81
CA ILE A 464 -12.48 -56.40 -24.80
C ILE A 464 -13.37 -56.18 -26.03
N ASP A 465 -13.63 -54.94 -26.43
CA ASP A 465 -14.44 -54.62 -27.62
C ASP A 465 -13.77 -55.14 -28.90
N VAL A 466 -12.44 -54.98 -29.02
CA VAL A 466 -11.67 -55.54 -30.15
C VAL A 466 -11.70 -57.08 -30.14
N GLU A 467 -11.61 -57.70 -28.96
CA GLU A 467 -11.75 -59.16 -28.81
C GLU A 467 -13.12 -59.65 -29.30
N ALA A 468 -14.19 -58.91 -28.97
CA ALA A 468 -15.54 -59.23 -29.41
C ALA A 468 -15.67 -59.11 -30.93
N ARG A 469 -15.09 -58.06 -31.54
CA ARG A 469 -15.02 -57.90 -33.01
C ARG A 469 -14.26 -59.03 -33.70
N LEU A 470 -13.22 -59.58 -33.07
CA LEU A 470 -12.48 -60.76 -33.58
C LEU A 470 -13.28 -62.07 -33.49
N LYS A 471 -14.29 -62.14 -32.63
CA LYS A 471 -15.17 -63.32 -32.48
C LYS A 471 -16.38 -63.28 -33.43
N ASP A 472 -16.74 -62.12 -33.95
CA ASP A 472 -17.85 -61.96 -34.90
C ASP A 472 -17.47 -62.55 -36.27
N PRO A 473 -18.24 -63.53 -36.82
CA PRO A 473 -18.02 -64.08 -38.16
C PRO A 473 -17.94 -63.04 -39.30
N SER A 474 -18.54 -61.86 -39.13
CA SER A 474 -18.53 -60.78 -40.12
C SER A 474 -17.12 -60.27 -40.47
N ILE A 475 -16.13 -60.50 -39.59
CA ILE A 475 -14.73 -60.10 -39.78
C ILE A 475 -14.07 -60.71 -41.03
N PHE A 476 -14.54 -61.87 -41.48
CA PHE A 476 -14.01 -62.54 -42.67
C PHE A 476 -14.56 -61.97 -43.99
N SER A 477 -15.54 -61.06 -43.94
CA SER A 477 -16.26 -60.56 -45.13
C SER A 477 -15.47 -59.62 -46.05
N ASN A 478 -14.18 -59.36 -45.78
CA ASN A 478 -13.33 -58.49 -46.61
C ASN A 478 -11.92 -59.07 -46.83
N ARG A 479 -11.86 -60.27 -47.43
CA ARG A 479 -10.63 -60.86 -48.02
C ARG A 479 -9.38 -60.78 -47.13
N GLY A 480 -9.54 -60.86 -45.81
CA GLY A 480 -8.46 -60.85 -44.80
C GLY A 480 -7.92 -59.48 -44.34
N GLY A 481 -8.30 -58.36 -44.97
CA GLY A 481 -7.77 -57.04 -44.62
C GLY A 481 -8.25 -56.50 -43.27
N ILE A 482 -9.53 -56.67 -42.96
CA ILE A 482 -10.12 -56.27 -41.67
C ILE A 482 -9.53 -57.11 -40.55
N LEU A 483 -9.46 -58.43 -40.71
CA LEU A 483 -8.87 -59.34 -39.72
C LEU A 483 -7.46 -58.92 -39.32
N LEU A 484 -6.60 -58.63 -40.30
CA LEU A 484 -5.22 -58.22 -40.01
C LEU A 484 -5.16 -56.87 -39.29
N LYS A 485 -6.04 -55.91 -39.64
CA LYS A 485 -6.11 -54.61 -38.95
C LYS A 485 -6.59 -54.77 -37.51
N THR A 486 -7.65 -55.54 -37.27
CA THR A 486 -8.21 -55.78 -35.93
C THR A 486 -7.25 -56.58 -35.05
N GLU A 487 -6.52 -57.56 -35.60
CA GLU A 487 -5.48 -58.30 -34.85
C GLU A 487 -4.28 -57.41 -34.49
N LYS A 488 -3.86 -56.51 -35.41
CA LYS A 488 -2.83 -55.49 -35.11
C LYS A 488 -3.30 -54.50 -34.04
N GLU A 489 -4.56 -54.06 -34.11
CA GLU A 489 -5.19 -53.20 -33.10
C GLU A 489 -5.20 -53.88 -31.74
N LYS A 490 -5.60 -55.16 -31.66
CA LYS A 490 -5.52 -55.97 -30.44
C LYS A 490 -4.10 -56.00 -29.87
N LYS A 491 -3.10 -56.27 -30.71
CA LYS A 491 -1.69 -56.32 -30.27
C LYS A 491 -1.20 -54.97 -29.73
N ARG A 492 -1.68 -53.85 -30.30
CA ARG A 492 -1.40 -52.51 -29.79
C ARG A 492 -2.09 -52.27 -28.45
N LEU A 493 -3.37 -52.60 -28.33
CA LEU A 493 -4.15 -52.42 -27.09
C LEU A 493 -3.62 -53.29 -25.94
N LEU A 494 -3.13 -54.51 -26.20
CA LEU A 494 -2.48 -55.32 -25.18
C LEU A 494 -1.27 -54.61 -24.55
N LYS A 495 -0.43 -53.98 -25.38
CA LYS A 495 0.71 -53.19 -24.88
C LYS A 495 0.25 -51.93 -24.14
N GLU A 496 -0.83 -51.31 -24.59
CA GLU A 496 -1.38 -50.11 -23.95
C GLU A 496 -1.98 -50.44 -22.58
N VAL A 497 -2.70 -51.55 -22.47
CA VAL A 497 -3.22 -52.05 -21.19
C VAL A 497 -2.07 -52.34 -20.22
N GLU A 498 -1.01 -53.05 -20.64
CA GLU A 498 0.17 -53.29 -19.80
C GLU A 498 0.90 -51.99 -19.39
N ARG A 499 0.89 -50.98 -20.25
CA ARG A 499 1.48 -49.67 -19.96
C ARG A 499 0.66 -48.92 -18.91
N THR A 500 -0.63 -48.76 -19.16
CA THR A 500 -1.56 -48.02 -18.28
C THR A 500 -1.74 -48.71 -16.94
N GLU A 501 -1.66 -50.04 -16.90
CA GLU A 501 -1.57 -50.85 -15.68
C GLU A 501 -0.38 -50.43 -14.81
N LYS A 502 0.83 -50.35 -15.40
CA LYS A 502 2.04 -49.94 -14.68
C LYS A 502 1.99 -48.49 -14.21
N GLU A 503 1.42 -47.60 -15.02
CA GLU A 503 1.24 -46.20 -14.64
C GLU A 503 0.31 -46.07 -13.44
N ALA A 504 -0.82 -46.79 -13.43
CA ALA A 504 -1.74 -46.81 -12.30
C ALA A 504 -1.14 -47.44 -11.03
N ILE A 505 -0.38 -48.54 -11.15
CA ILE A 505 0.36 -49.11 -10.02
C ILE A 505 1.38 -48.12 -9.47
N SER A 506 2.15 -47.45 -10.33
CA SER A 506 3.15 -46.46 -9.90
C SER A 506 2.50 -45.25 -9.21
N ALA A 507 1.34 -44.79 -9.70
CA ALA A 507 0.59 -43.71 -9.05
C ALA A 507 0.10 -44.12 -7.65
N ILE A 508 -0.34 -45.36 -7.48
CA ILE A 508 -0.74 -45.90 -6.17
C ILE A 508 0.48 -45.99 -5.24
N GLU A 509 1.61 -46.54 -5.69
CA GLU A 509 2.82 -46.62 -4.87
C GLU A 509 3.29 -45.25 -4.39
N GLN A 510 3.29 -44.24 -5.28
CA GLN A 510 3.63 -42.87 -4.92
C GLN A 510 2.68 -42.28 -3.87
N TYR A 511 1.39 -42.61 -3.97
CA TYR A 511 0.40 -42.20 -2.98
C TYR A 511 0.62 -42.90 -1.63
N GLU A 512 0.81 -44.22 -1.61
CA GLU A 512 1.01 -44.99 -0.37
C GLU A 512 2.28 -44.56 0.36
N LEU A 513 3.35 -44.25 -0.38
CA LEU A 513 4.60 -43.67 0.15
C LEU A 513 4.38 -42.34 0.85
N LYS A 514 3.48 -41.49 0.34
CA LYS A 514 3.21 -40.16 0.92
C LYS A 514 2.24 -40.23 2.10
N SER A 515 1.24 -41.10 2.01
CA SER A 515 0.09 -41.10 2.93
C SER A 515 0.20 -42.14 4.04
N SER A 516 1.19 -43.04 3.99
CA SER A 516 1.33 -44.19 4.91
C SER A 516 0.08 -45.07 5.04
N SER A 517 -0.84 -44.98 4.06
CA SER A 517 -2.13 -45.65 4.03
C SER A 517 -2.30 -46.32 2.69
N HIS A 518 -2.81 -47.56 2.70
CA HIS A 518 -3.00 -48.36 1.49
C HIS A 518 -4.23 -47.91 0.70
N PHE A 519 -4.11 -47.91 -0.63
CA PHE A 519 -5.23 -47.63 -1.51
C PHE A 519 -6.04 -48.91 -1.78
N LEU A 520 -7.32 -48.87 -1.47
CA LEU A 520 -8.25 -49.99 -1.68
C LEU A 520 -9.38 -49.58 -2.61
N LEU A 521 -9.77 -50.50 -3.50
CA LEU A 521 -10.99 -50.36 -4.30
C LEU A 521 -12.22 -50.63 -3.45
N SER A 522 -13.39 -50.24 -3.94
CA SER A 522 -14.68 -50.38 -3.22
C SER A 522 -15.08 -51.81 -2.85
N ASN A 523 -14.52 -52.81 -3.51
CA ASN A 523 -14.70 -54.23 -3.19
C ASN A 523 -13.74 -54.73 -2.08
N GLY A 524 -12.94 -53.84 -1.49
CA GLY A 524 -11.94 -54.15 -0.47
C GLY A 524 -10.65 -54.76 -1.02
N LYS A 525 -10.52 -54.90 -2.34
CA LYS A 525 -9.32 -55.47 -2.98
C LYS A 525 -8.31 -54.39 -3.31
N THR A 526 -7.04 -54.79 -3.38
CA THR A 526 -5.99 -53.94 -3.93
C THR A 526 -6.14 -53.84 -5.46
N PHE A 527 -5.60 -52.78 -6.05
CA PHE A 527 -5.66 -52.61 -7.50
C PHE A 527 -4.97 -53.77 -8.26
N THR A 528 -3.87 -54.28 -7.71
CA THR A 528 -3.14 -55.44 -8.25
C THR A 528 -3.97 -56.72 -8.25
N GLU A 529 -4.72 -57.00 -7.18
CA GLU A 529 -5.65 -58.14 -7.13
C GLU A 529 -6.76 -58.01 -8.18
N HIS A 530 -7.34 -56.81 -8.30
CA HIS A 530 -8.40 -56.55 -9.29
C HIS A 530 -7.92 -56.75 -10.74
N ILE A 531 -6.70 -56.29 -11.06
CA ILE A 531 -6.07 -56.51 -12.37
C ILE A 531 -5.85 -58.01 -12.62
N ASN A 532 -5.31 -58.73 -11.64
CA ASN A 532 -5.01 -60.15 -11.78
C ASN A 532 -6.30 -60.96 -12.03
N ASP A 533 -7.39 -60.64 -11.32
CA ASP A 533 -8.71 -61.23 -11.55
C ASP A 533 -9.21 -60.97 -12.98
N LYS A 534 -9.05 -59.74 -13.49
CA LYS A 534 -9.42 -59.38 -14.87
C LYS A 534 -8.62 -60.18 -15.90
N TRP A 535 -7.30 -60.28 -15.75
CA TRP A 535 -6.45 -61.07 -16.64
C TRP A 535 -6.75 -62.57 -16.57
N ASN A 536 -7.02 -63.10 -15.39
CA ASN A 536 -7.42 -64.50 -15.20
C ASN A 536 -8.74 -64.81 -15.93
N ASN A 537 -9.74 -63.94 -15.77
CA ASN A 537 -11.02 -64.05 -16.47
C ASN A 537 -10.88 -63.92 -17.99
N TYR A 538 -10.01 -63.03 -18.46
CA TYR A 538 -9.68 -62.91 -19.87
C TYR A 538 -9.05 -64.19 -20.43
N LYS A 539 -8.16 -64.83 -19.67
CA LYS A 539 -7.51 -66.10 -20.05
C LYS A 539 -8.50 -67.26 -20.11
N THR A 540 -9.36 -67.41 -19.09
CA THR A 540 -10.38 -68.49 -19.05
C THR A 540 -11.39 -68.37 -20.19
N CYS A 541 -11.83 -67.15 -20.53
CA CYS A 541 -12.70 -66.90 -21.70
C CYS A 541 -12.03 -67.25 -23.03
N LYS A 542 -10.72 -67.02 -23.14
CA LYS A 542 -9.94 -67.36 -24.34
C LYS A 542 -9.79 -68.87 -24.50
N ASP A 543 -9.55 -69.60 -23.43
CA ASP A 543 -9.31 -71.05 -23.49
C ASP A 543 -10.60 -71.86 -23.67
N THR A 544 -11.72 -71.42 -23.10
CA THR A 544 -13.07 -71.98 -23.40
C THR A 544 -13.47 -71.78 -24.86
N SER A 545 -13.10 -70.65 -25.48
CA SER A 545 -13.34 -70.38 -26.91
C SER A 545 -12.51 -71.26 -27.85
N LYS A 546 -11.30 -71.67 -27.42
CA LYS A 546 -10.46 -72.62 -28.18
C LYS A 546 -10.94 -74.06 -28.05
N SER A 547 -11.37 -74.47 -26.85
CA SER A 547 -11.86 -75.83 -26.58
C SER A 547 -13.09 -76.18 -27.42
N ARG A 548 -14.03 -75.23 -27.61
CA ARG A 548 -15.20 -75.43 -28.50
C ARG A 548 -14.85 -75.58 -29.98
N ARG A 549 -13.68 -75.09 -30.43
CA ARG A 549 -13.23 -75.23 -31.83
C ARG A 549 -12.60 -76.59 -32.14
N SER A 550 -12.37 -77.44 -31.13
CA SER A 550 -11.71 -78.75 -31.26
C SER A 550 -12.67 -79.94 -31.39
N ILE A 551 -13.99 -79.75 -31.38
CA ILE A 551 -14.95 -80.86 -31.50
C ILE A 551 -15.31 -81.02 -32.99
N VAL A 552 -14.42 -81.68 -33.73
CA VAL A 552 -14.78 -82.42 -34.96
C VAL A 552 -14.90 -83.88 -34.55
N PRO A 553 -16.07 -84.54 -34.68
CA PRO A 553 -16.19 -85.95 -34.36
C PRO A 553 -15.53 -86.77 -35.48
N THR A 554 -14.30 -87.21 -35.25
CA THR A 554 -13.66 -88.23 -36.09
C THR A 554 -14.21 -89.59 -35.71
N ALA A 555 -15.14 -90.10 -36.52
CA ALA A 555 -15.52 -91.50 -36.53
C ALA A 555 -14.38 -92.35 -37.12
N SER A 556 -13.77 -93.22 -36.32
CA SER A 556 -13.39 -94.60 -36.74
C SER A 556 -12.65 -95.36 -35.65
N ASN A 557 -13.36 -96.39 -35.16
CA ASN A 557 -12.96 -97.77 -34.92
C ASN A 557 -11.69 -98.13 -34.11
N ASN A 558 -11.98 -98.91 -33.07
CA ASN A 558 -11.07 -99.71 -32.26
C ASN A 558 -10.18 -100.65 -33.10
N ASN A 559 -8.89 -100.76 -32.74
CA ASN A 559 -8.34 -102.03 -32.25
C ASN A 559 -6.95 -101.88 -31.62
N SER A 560 -6.74 -102.74 -30.63
CA SER A 560 -5.66 -102.77 -29.65
C SER A 560 -4.35 -103.39 -30.14
N SER A 561 -3.31 -103.18 -29.31
CA SER A 561 -2.12 -104.04 -29.04
C SER A 561 -0.77 -103.72 -29.71
N THR A 562 0.13 -103.16 -28.87
CA THR A 562 1.47 -103.63 -28.49
C THR A 562 2.40 -104.29 -29.52
N VAL A 563 3.63 -103.75 -29.68
CA VAL A 563 4.95 -104.41 -29.43
C VAL A 563 6.09 -103.69 -30.19
N ASN A 564 6.99 -103.09 -29.40
CA ASN A 564 8.46 -103.08 -29.42
C ASN A 564 9.32 -103.25 -30.71
N ASN A 565 10.31 -102.33 -30.77
CA ASN A 565 11.76 -102.47 -30.97
C ASN A 565 12.46 -102.32 -32.35
N ASN A 566 13.36 -101.31 -32.34
CA ASN A 566 14.75 -101.22 -32.85
C ASN A 566 15.07 -101.44 -34.35
N ASN A 567 15.61 -100.40 -35.02
CA ASN A 567 17.06 -100.17 -35.11
C ASN A 567 17.43 -98.90 -35.92
N ASN A 568 18.35 -98.12 -35.33
CA ASN A 568 19.53 -97.41 -35.89
C ASN A 568 19.54 -96.90 -37.35
N ASN A 569 19.87 -95.63 -37.56
CA ASN A 569 21.26 -95.22 -37.86
C ASN A 569 21.48 -93.69 -37.73
N SER A 570 22.70 -93.35 -37.33
CA SER A 570 23.23 -92.04 -36.94
C SER A 570 23.64 -91.14 -38.12
N GLY A 571 23.73 -89.83 -37.86
CA GLY A 571 24.39 -88.86 -38.75
C GLY A 571 24.41 -87.43 -38.20
N ASN A 572 25.49 -87.08 -37.50
CA ASN A 572 25.85 -85.74 -37.00
C ASN A 572 25.79 -84.63 -38.08
N THR A 573 25.35 -83.41 -37.72
CA THR A 573 26.16 -82.17 -37.92
C THR A 573 25.58 -80.94 -37.21
N THR A 574 26.35 -80.47 -36.21
CA THR A 574 26.76 -79.07 -35.93
C THR A 574 25.74 -77.92 -35.81
N ARG A 575 25.63 -77.44 -34.56
CA ARG A 575 25.32 -76.06 -34.14
C ARG A 575 26.47 -75.10 -34.52
N PRO A 576 26.19 -73.80 -34.74
CA PRO A 576 27.09 -72.80 -34.18
C PRO A 576 26.37 -71.69 -33.43
N THR A 577 27.04 -71.32 -32.34
CA THR A 577 26.93 -70.11 -31.53
C THR A 577 27.40 -68.91 -32.34
N SER A 578 26.80 -67.73 -32.15
CA SER A 578 27.47 -66.45 -32.46
C SER A 578 27.00 -65.38 -31.48
N ALA A 579 28.01 -64.76 -30.86
CA ALA A 579 27.92 -63.60 -29.99
C ALA A 579 28.50 -62.38 -30.72
N ASN A 580 27.93 -61.21 -30.40
CA ASN A 580 28.48 -59.84 -30.42
C ASN A 580 29.18 -59.28 -31.68
N LEU A 581 28.70 -58.11 -32.15
CA LEU A 581 29.32 -56.79 -31.85
C LEU A 581 28.62 -55.63 -32.59
N SER A 582 28.69 -54.44 -31.94
CA SER A 582 28.40 -53.05 -32.39
C SER A 582 26.92 -52.61 -32.42
N GLY A 583 26.50 -51.47 -31.84
CA GLY A 583 27.19 -50.42 -31.11
C GLY A 583 26.17 -49.40 -30.56
N SER A 584 26.49 -48.77 -29.42
CA SER A 584 25.84 -47.54 -28.93
C SER A 584 26.55 -46.30 -29.50
N PRO A 585 25.92 -45.12 -29.43
CA PRO A 585 26.48 -44.14 -28.49
C PRO A 585 25.44 -43.31 -27.72
N VAL A 586 25.88 -42.92 -26.52
CA VAL A 586 25.30 -41.91 -25.64
C VAL A 586 25.78 -40.53 -26.10
N ALA A 587 24.92 -39.51 -26.04
CA ALA A 587 25.30 -38.11 -26.10
C ALA A 587 24.87 -37.43 -24.79
N HIS A 588 25.85 -36.82 -24.11
CA HIS A 588 25.65 -35.78 -23.11
C HIS A 588 26.18 -34.47 -23.72
N THR A 589 25.32 -33.45 -23.70
CA THR A 589 25.64 -32.02 -23.54
C THR A 589 24.56 -31.45 -22.66
#